data_AF-A0AAC9W4R8-F1
#
_entry.id   AF-A0AAC9W4R8-F1
#
_cell.length_a   1.000
_cell.length_b   1.000
_cell.length_c   1.000
_cell.angle_alpha   90.00
_cell.angle_beta   90.00
_cell.angle_gamma   90.00
#
_symmetry.space_group_name_H-M   'P 1'
#
loop_
_entity.id
_entity.type
_entity.pdbx_description
1 polymer ?
#
loop_
_entity_poly.entity_id
_entity_poly.type
_entity_poly.pdbx_seq_one_letter_code
_entity_poly.pdbx_strand_id
1 'polypeptide(L)'
;MKEARLKQNDDSENYIGLERLVKKAKAGDQQAKEKLIFAFRPLILTTIQKYVYDQKEYEDAYQDAVCVFLEALRDFELDARVYFQVFIRLRLTNYFKKRREGRFERSVKPEESLDRQIEGEGGAIALIELIIDEKTDVAEAYLRKEKNQRLVQVYEKLPPRQKAAFQYFYQQKGDLTELARAEGVNPSMMTRACRSAFRKLREVL
;
A
#
# COMPACT_ATOMS: atom_id res chain seq x y z
N MET A 1 -17.87 -4.62 -59.92
CA MET A 1 -19.20 -4.25 -59.34
C MET A 1 -19.87 -5.39 -58.55
N LYS A 2 -19.83 -6.66 -58.99
CA LYS A 2 -20.40 -7.79 -58.22
C LYS A 2 -19.59 -8.16 -56.95
N GLU A 3 -18.26 -8.10 -56.99
CA GLU A 3 -17.40 -8.47 -55.86
C GLU A 3 -17.46 -7.49 -54.66
N ALA A 4 -17.63 -6.20 -54.91
CA ALA A 4 -17.80 -5.20 -53.85
C ALA A 4 -19.15 -5.35 -53.12
N ARG A 5 -20.20 -5.80 -53.84
CA ARG A 5 -21.52 -6.09 -53.25
C ARG A 5 -21.55 -7.41 -52.47
N LEU A 6 -20.77 -8.42 -52.89
CA LEU A 6 -20.64 -9.67 -52.13
C LEU A 6 -19.89 -9.48 -50.80
N LYS A 7 -18.78 -8.72 -50.79
CA LYS A 7 -18.03 -8.40 -49.56
C LYS A 7 -18.87 -7.59 -48.56
N GLN A 8 -19.62 -6.59 -49.04
CA GLN A 8 -20.50 -5.79 -48.18
C GLN A 8 -21.66 -6.61 -47.55
N ASN A 9 -22.20 -7.61 -48.27
CA ASN A 9 -23.23 -8.50 -47.73
C ASN A 9 -22.68 -9.45 -46.66
N ASP A 10 -21.52 -10.07 -46.91
CA ASP A 10 -20.86 -11.01 -45.99
C ASP A 10 -20.37 -10.33 -44.71
N ASP A 11 -19.85 -9.09 -44.81
CA ASP A 11 -19.48 -8.27 -43.66
C ASP A 11 -20.71 -7.92 -42.79
N SER A 12 -21.87 -7.70 -43.42
CA SER A 12 -23.12 -7.36 -42.70
C SER A 12 -23.72 -8.55 -41.96
N GLU A 13 -23.71 -9.75 -42.55
CA GLU A 13 -24.22 -10.98 -41.90
C GLU A 13 -23.33 -11.40 -40.73
N ASN A 14 -22.00 -11.34 -40.89
CA ASN A 14 -21.06 -11.60 -39.80
C ASN A 14 -21.22 -10.60 -38.65
N TYR A 15 -21.51 -9.32 -38.97
CA TYR A 15 -21.71 -8.30 -37.95
C TYR A 15 -23.04 -8.48 -37.19
N ILE A 16 -24.13 -8.87 -37.87
CA ILE A 16 -25.39 -9.23 -37.22
C ILE A 16 -25.21 -10.41 -36.26
N GLY A 17 -24.42 -11.41 -36.66
CA GLY A 17 -24.04 -12.54 -35.80
C GLY A 17 -23.27 -12.09 -34.55
N LEU A 18 -22.33 -11.16 -34.71
CA LEU A 18 -21.55 -10.57 -33.63
C LEU A 18 -22.44 -9.78 -32.66
N GLU A 19 -23.32 -8.92 -33.15
CA GLU A 19 -24.25 -8.14 -32.30
C GLU A 19 -25.15 -9.05 -31.46
N ARG A 20 -25.65 -10.15 -32.05
CA ARG A 20 -26.46 -11.14 -31.33
C ARG A 20 -25.65 -11.80 -30.21
N LEU A 21 -24.38 -12.11 -30.46
CA LEU A 21 -23.47 -12.69 -29.48
C LEU A 21 -23.19 -11.69 -28.34
N VAL A 22 -22.95 -10.42 -28.68
CA VAL A 22 -22.76 -9.32 -27.71
C VAL A 22 -24.02 -9.16 -26.84
N LYS A 23 -25.22 -9.14 -27.42
CA LYS A 23 -26.49 -9.08 -26.68
C LYS A 23 -26.61 -10.20 -25.65
N LYS A 24 -26.34 -11.46 -26.05
CA LYS A 24 -26.38 -12.61 -25.13
C LYS A 24 -25.34 -12.49 -24.02
N ALA A 25 -24.11 -12.12 -24.36
CA ALA A 25 -23.02 -12.01 -23.41
C ALA A 25 -23.28 -10.91 -22.36
N LYS A 26 -23.90 -9.78 -22.78
CA LYS A 26 -24.37 -8.72 -21.87
C LYS A 26 -25.51 -9.18 -20.95
N ALA A 27 -26.38 -10.08 -21.43
CA ALA A 27 -27.45 -10.68 -20.62
C ALA A 27 -26.93 -11.71 -19.59
N GLY A 28 -25.61 -11.93 -19.51
CA GLY A 28 -24.99 -12.83 -18.54
C GLY A 28 -24.67 -14.23 -19.08
N ASP A 29 -24.94 -14.51 -20.36
CA ASP A 29 -24.59 -15.80 -20.98
C ASP A 29 -23.07 -16.02 -20.98
N GLN A 30 -22.62 -16.97 -20.18
CA GLN A 30 -21.21 -17.29 -20.00
C GLN A 30 -20.57 -17.87 -21.26
N GLN A 31 -21.29 -18.72 -22.00
CA GLN A 31 -20.78 -19.28 -23.27
C GLN A 31 -20.61 -18.19 -24.32
N ALA A 32 -21.51 -17.20 -24.35
CA ALA A 32 -21.40 -16.07 -25.25
C ALA A 32 -20.17 -15.20 -24.93
N LYS A 33 -19.87 -14.97 -23.64
CA LYS A 33 -18.65 -14.26 -23.20
C LYS A 33 -17.39 -15.00 -23.63
N GLU A 34 -17.32 -16.31 -23.38
CA GLU A 34 -16.16 -17.14 -23.76
C GLU A 34 -15.94 -17.15 -25.27
N LYS A 35 -17.01 -17.31 -26.06
CA LYS A 35 -16.94 -17.24 -27.53
C LYS A 35 -16.39 -15.89 -28.02
N LEU A 36 -16.84 -14.78 -27.41
CA LEU A 36 -16.32 -13.45 -27.72
C LEU A 36 -14.84 -13.31 -27.37
N ILE A 37 -14.42 -13.72 -26.17
CA ILE A 37 -13.02 -13.66 -25.77
C ILE A 37 -12.15 -14.49 -26.72
N PHE A 38 -12.59 -15.69 -27.10
CA PHE A 38 -11.86 -16.54 -28.03
C PHE A 38 -11.77 -15.92 -29.43
N ALA A 39 -12.87 -15.38 -29.96
CA ALA A 39 -12.89 -14.70 -31.26
C ALA A 39 -11.98 -13.47 -31.30
N PHE A 40 -11.88 -12.73 -30.19
CA PHE A 40 -11.05 -11.54 -30.06
C PHE A 40 -9.64 -11.81 -29.54
N ARG A 41 -9.28 -13.08 -29.26
CA ARG A 41 -7.96 -13.46 -28.76
C ARG A 41 -6.80 -12.93 -29.63
N PRO A 42 -6.86 -12.97 -30.98
CA PRO A 42 -5.80 -12.37 -31.80
C PRO A 42 -5.65 -10.86 -31.59
N LEU A 43 -6.75 -10.13 -31.41
CA LEU A 43 -6.72 -8.70 -31.11
C LEU A 43 -6.10 -8.42 -29.74
N ILE A 44 -6.47 -9.23 -28.73
CA ILE A 44 -5.93 -9.13 -27.37
C ILE A 44 -4.42 -9.34 -27.40
N LEU A 45 -3.95 -10.45 -27.98
CA LEU A 45 -2.53 -10.80 -28.03
C LEU A 45 -1.71 -9.77 -28.80
N THR A 46 -2.19 -9.31 -29.96
CA THR A 46 -1.50 -8.25 -30.74
C THR A 46 -1.49 -6.90 -30.04
N THR A 47 -2.41 -6.65 -29.10
CA THR A 47 -2.37 -5.45 -28.27
C THR A 47 -1.34 -5.60 -27.15
N ILE A 48 -1.36 -6.72 -26.42
CA ILE A 48 -0.40 -7.02 -25.34
C ILE A 48 1.04 -6.95 -25.86
N GLN A 49 1.32 -7.58 -27.01
CA GLN A 49 2.64 -7.62 -27.63
C GLN A 49 3.25 -6.24 -27.91
N LYS A 50 2.43 -5.19 -28.03
CA LYS A 50 2.91 -3.82 -28.26
C LYS A 50 3.38 -3.12 -27.00
N TYR A 51 2.99 -3.60 -25.83
CA TYR A 51 3.20 -2.91 -24.55
C TYR A 51 3.91 -3.75 -23.50
N VAL A 52 3.87 -5.08 -23.61
CA VAL A 52 4.48 -6.03 -22.66
C VAL A 52 5.63 -6.75 -23.36
N TYR A 53 6.85 -6.54 -22.84
CA TYR A 53 8.08 -7.07 -23.42
C TYR A 53 8.61 -8.30 -22.67
N ASP A 54 8.38 -8.39 -21.36
CA ASP A 54 8.77 -9.56 -20.57
C ASP A 54 7.78 -10.70 -20.81
N GLN A 55 8.28 -11.84 -21.29
CA GLN A 55 7.49 -13.03 -21.53
C GLN A 55 6.82 -13.59 -20.27
N LYS A 56 7.42 -13.37 -19.09
CA LYS A 56 6.83 -13.83 -17.81
C LYS A 56 5.55 -13.07 -17.47
N GLU A 57 5.41 -11.83 -17.90
CA GLU A 57 4.21 -11.02 -17.67
C GLU A 57 3.08 -11.29 -18.67
N TYR A 58 3.29 -12.13 -19.70
CA TYR A 58 2.30 -12.31 -20.76
C TYR A 58 1.00 -12.96 -20.28
N GLU A 59 1.08 -13.94 -19.38
CA GLU A 59 -0.12 -14.60 -18.86
C GLU A 59 -0.95 -13.63 -18.01
N ASP A 60 -0.30 -12.86 -17.14
CA ASP A 60 -0.95 -11.84 -16.32
C ASP A 60 -1.54 -10.73 -17.19
N ALA A 61 -0.78 -10.23 -18.16
CA ALA A 61 -1.26 -9.24 -19.12
C ALA A 61 -2.44 -9.77 -19.94
N TYR A 62 -2.46 -11.06 -20.27
CA TYR A 62 -3.60 -11.67 -20.95
C TYR A 62 -4.85 -11.68 -20.05
N GLN A 63 -4.70 -12.03 -18.77
CA GLN A 63 -5.81 -11.99 -17.82
C GLN A 63 -6.36 -10.56 -17.64
N ASP A 64 -5.47 -9.57 -17.49
CA ASP A 64 -5.84 -8.16 -17.42
C ASP A 64 -6.60 -7.70 -18.68
N ALA A 65 -6.12 -8.10 -19.85
CA ALA A 65 -6.79 -7.79 -21.10
C ALA A 65 -8.19 -8.41 -21.18
N VAL A 66 -8.38 -9.64 -20.68
CA VAL A 66 -9.69 -10.28 -20.60
C VAL A 66 -10.63 -9.53 -19.65
N CYS A 67 -10.14 -9.07 -18.50
CA CYS A 67 -10.91 -8.21 -17.60
C CYS A 67 -11.36 -6.92 -18.29
N VAL A 68 -10.43 -6.21 -18.94
CA VAL A 68 -10.73 -4.98 -19.70
C VAL A 68 -11.71 -5.25 -20.84
N PHE A 69 -11.60 -6.39 -21.51
CA PHE A 69 -12.54 -6.81 -22.55
C PHE A 69 -13.95 -7.00 -21.98
N LEU A 70 -14.09 -7.70 -20.84
CA LEU A 70 -15.38 -7.94 -20.20
C LEU A 70 -16.01 -6.65 -19.65
N GLU A 71 -15.21 -5.74 -19.12
CA GLU A 71 -15.66 -4.40 -18.74
C GLU A 71 -16.14 -3.61 -19.96
N ALA A 72 -15.36 -3.61 -21.05
CA ALA A 72 -15.76 -2.95 -22.29
C ALA A 72 -17.02 -3.58 -22.89
N LEU A 73 -17.19 -4.90 -22.81
CA LEU A 73 -18.40 -5.59 -23.22
C LEU A 73 -19.62 -5.12 -22.41
N ARG A 74 -19.47 -4.97 -21.09
CA ARG A 74 -20.51 -4.43 -20.21
C ARG A 74 -20.84 -2.98 -20.55
N ASP A 75 -19.83 -2.16 -20.83
CA ASP A 75 -19.98 -0.73 -21.08
C ASP A 75 -20.43 -0.40 -22.52
N PHE A 76 -20.29 -1.33 -23.48
CA PHE A 76 -20.61 -1.07 -24.89
C PHE A 76 -22.11 -0.89 -25.15
N GLU A 77 -22.48 0.20 -25.81
CA GLU A 77 -23.87 0.46 -26.22
C GLU A 77 -24.12 -0.10 -27.63
N LEU A 78 -25.18 -0.89 -27.79
CA LEU A 78 -25.51 -1.54 -29.07
C LEU A 78 -25.96 -0.54 -30.14
N ASP A 79 -26.56 0.57 -29.72
CA ASP A 79 -27.02 1.65 -30.61
C ASP A 79 -25.90 2.66 -30.92
N ALA A 80 -24.67 2.41 -30.45
CA ALA A 80 -23.53 3.25 -30.74
C ALA A 80 -23.20 3.25 -32.24
N ARG A 81 -22.84 4.41 -32.79
CA ARG A 81 -22.35 4.56 -34.17
C ARG A 81 -20.90 4.06 -34.36
N VAL A 82 -20.43 3.16 -33.50
CA VAL A 82 -19.06 2.64 -33.47
C VAL A 82 -19.09 1.13 -33.44
N TYR A 83 -18.33 0.52 -34.33
CA TYR A 83 -18.20 -0.94 -34.38
C TYR A 83 -17.60 -1.50 -33.09
N PHE A 84 -18.16 -2.61 -32.59
CA PHE A 84 -17.72 -3.25 -31.34
C PHE A 84 -16.21 -3.50 -31.29
N GLN A 85 -15.63 -4.02 -32.38
CA GLN A 85 -14.19 -4.27 -32.49
C GLN A 85 -13.32 -3.02 -32.37
N VAL A 86 -13.82 -1.87 -32.84
CA VAL A 86 -13.11 -0.59 -32.72
C VAL A 86 -13.13 -0.13 -31.26
N PHE A 87 -14.28 -0.26 -30.60
CA PHE A 87 -14.44 0.08 -29.19
C PHE A 87 -13.55 -0.79 -28.28
N ILE A 88 -13.55 -2.11 -28.47
CA ILE A 88 -12.69 -3.03 -27.73
C ILE A 88 -11.21 -2.68 -27.93
N ARG A 89 -10.78 -2.48 -29.18
CA ARG A 89 -9.39 -2.13 -29.49
C ARG A 89 -8.96 -0.86 -28.77
N LEU A 90 -9.82 0.17 -28.76
CA LEU A 90 -9.55 1.42 -28.06
C LEU A 90 -9.40 1.21 -26.54
N ARG A 91 -10.29 0.44 -25.92
CA ARG A 91 -10.26 0.15 -24.48
C ARG A 91 -8.98 -0.60 -24.08
N LEU A 92 -8.62 -1.65 -24.82
CA LEU A 92 -7.39 -2.41 -24.59
C LEU A 92 -6.15 -1.54 -24.77
N THR A 93 -6.08 -0.78 -25.87
CA THR A 93 -4.94 0.10 -26.17
C THR A 93 -4.75 1.15 -25.06
N ASN A 94 -5.84 1.78 -24.62
CA ASN A 94 -5.79 2.78 -23.55
C ASN A 94 -5.36 2.18 -22.22
N TYR A 95 -5.83 0.97 -21.89
CA TYR A 95 -5.40 0.28 -20.68
C TYR A 95 -3.90 0.02 -20.68
N PHE A 96 -3.38 -0.65 -21.72
CA PHE A 96 -1.95 -0.97 -21.76
C PHE A 96 -1.05 0.25 -21.93
N LYS A 97 -1.53 1.31 -22.57
CA LYS A 97 -0.85 2.61 -22.58
C LYS A 97 -0.73 3.19 -21.17
N LYS A 98 -1.83 3.19 -20.39
CA LYS A 98 -1.81 3.65 -18.99
C LYS A 98 -0.89 2.80 -18.11
N ARG A 99 -0.91 1.47 -18.29
CA ARG A 99 -0.01 0.54 -17.58
C ARG A 99 1.46 0.88 -17.86
N ARG A 100 1.83 1.01 -19.13
CA ARG A 100 3.19 1.36 -19.53
C ARG A 100 3.65 2.70 -18.99
N GLU A 101 2.75 3.68 -18.93
CA GLU A 101 3.04 5.01 -18.39
C GLU A 101 3.06 5.05 -16.85
N GLY A 102 2.94 3.89 -16.17
CA GLY A 102 2.92 3.80 -14.71
C GLY A 102 1.67 4.44 -14.09
N ARG A 103 0.62 4.74 -14.87
CA ARG A 103 -0.55 5.50 -14.35
C ARG A 103 -1.47 4.69 -13.42
N PHE A 104 -1.24 3.38 -13.30
CA PHE A 104 -1.88 2.55 -12.28
C PHE A 104 -1.06 2.51 -10.98
N GLU A 105 0.26 2.64 -11.09
CA GLU A 105 1.18 2.71 -9.96
C GLU A 105 1.27 4.17 -9.51
N ARG A 106 0.67 4.50 -8.36
CA ARG A 106 0.86 5.82 -7.74
C ARG A 106 2.29 6.07 -7.26
N SER A 107 3.19 5.10 -7.45
CA SER A 107 4.60 5.19 -7.17
C SER A 107 5.30 5.98 -8.27
N VAL A 108 5.68 7.22 -7.97
CA VAL A 108 6.39 8.15 -8.89
C VAL A 108 7.79 7.62 -9.28
N LYS A 109 8.21 6.47 -8.75
CA LYS A 109 9.48 5.79 -9.06
C LYS A 109 9.23 4.29 -9.15
N PRO A 110 9.91 3.58 -10.09
CA PRO A 110 9.93 2.12 -10.10
C PRO A 110 10.41 1.61 -8.74
N GLU A 111 9.82 0.52 -8.28
CA GLU A 111 10.26 -0.17 -7.07
C GLU A 111 11.70 -0.67 -7.28
N GLU A 112 12.59 -0.32 -6.35
CA GLU A 112 13.97 -0.79 -6.35
C GLU A 112 14.09 -1.96 -5.38
N SER A 113 14.70 -3.06 -5.84
CA SER A 113 14.96 -4.20 -4.97
C SER A 113 15.99 -3.83 -3.91
N LEU A 114 15.68 -4.13 -2.65
CA LEU A 114 16.60 -3.95 -1.52
C LEU A 114 17.80 -4.90 -1.60
N ASP A 115 17.67 -6.02 -2.32
CA ASP A 115 18.75 -6.97 -2.61
C ASP A 115 19.60 -6.56 -3.82
N ARG A 116 19.27 -5.43 -4.49
CA ARG A 116 20.06 -4.93 -5.61
C ARG A 116 21.50 -4.73 -5.18
N GLN A 117 22.42 -5.37 -5.88
CA GLN A 117 23.85 -5.22 -5.65
C GLN A 117 24.36 -3.88 -6.18
N ILE A 118 25.17 -3.22 -5.37
CA ILE A 118 25.85 -1.96 -5.66
C ILE A 118 27.34 -2.24 -5.56
N GLU A 119 28.07 -1.98 -6.64
CA GLU A 119 29.53 -2.13 -6.68
C GLU A 119 30.20 -1.00 -5.91
N GLY A 120 31.08 -1.36 -4.97
CA GLY A 120 31.96 -0.42 -4.27
C GLY A 120 33.40 -0.91 -4.28
N GLU A 121 34.31 -0.11 -3.71
CA GLU A 121 35.74 -0.44 -3.64
C GLU A 121 36.02 -1.76 -2.88
N GLY A 122 35.12 -2.18 -2.00
CA GLY A 122 35.20 -3.42 -1.21
C GLY A 122 34.43 -4.61 -1.79
N GLY A 123 33.88 -4.50 -3.00
CA GLY A 123 33.01 -5.52 -3.61
C GLY A 123 31.54 -5.10 -3.66
N ALA A 124 30.69 -6.04 -4.09
CA ALA A 124 29.25 -5.81 -4.24
C ALA A 124 28.53 -5.92 -2.88
N ILE A 125 27.76 -4.90 -2.52
CA ILE A 125 26.95 -4.82 -1.30
C ILE A 125 25.48 -4.63 -1.69
N ALA A 126 24.54 -5.21 -0.94
CA ALA A 126 23.11 -5.02 -1.19
C ALA A 126 22.64 -3.62 -0.77
N LEU A 127 21.70 -3.02 -1.52
CA LEU A 127 21.14 -1.69 -1.23
C LEU A 127 20.62 -1.56 0.21
N ILE A 128 20.01 -2.61 0.76
CA ILE A 128 19.51 -2.64 2.14
C ILE A 128 20.60 -2.28 3.17
N GLU A 129 21.85 -2.67 2.94
CA GLU A 129 22.95 -2.43 3.88
C GLU A 129 23.41 -0.97 3.88
N LEU A 130 23.09 -0.21 2.84
CA LEU A 130 23.39 1.22 2.75
C LEU A 130 22.28 2.09 3.37
N ILE A 131 21.11 1.51 3.68
CA ILE A 131 19.98 2.24 4.26
C ILE A 131 20.14 2.27 5.77
N ILE A 132 20.49 3.45 6.29
CA ILE A 132 20.67 3.68 7.73
C ILE A 132 19.33 4.03 8.38
N ASP A 133 19.04 3.41 9.54
CA ASP A 133 17.96 3.87 10.41
C ASP A 133 18.41 5.10 11.20
N GLU A 134 17.93 6.27 10.79
CA GLU A 134 18.24 7.56 11.42
C GLU A 134 17.85 7.65 12.91
N LYS A 135 16.96 6.78 13.39
CA LYS A 135 16.54 6.75 14.80
C LYS A 135 17.45 5.89 15.67
N THR A 136 18.31 5.08 15.07
CA THR A 136 19.20 4.19 15.81
C THR A 136 20.45 4.96 16.25
N ASP A 137 20.40 5.50 17.47
CA ASP A 137 21.58 6.00 18.17
C ASP A 137 21.93 5.05 19.34
N VAL A 138 22.88 4.15 19.07
CA VAL A 138 23.35 3.17 20.05
C VAL A 138 24.01 3.86 21.25
N ALA A 139 24.80 4.92 21.02
CA ALA A 139 25.50 5.62 22.08
C ALA A 139 24.51 6.29 23.04
N GLU A 140 23.53 7.02 22.51
CA GLU A 140 22.48 7.64 23.31
C GLU A 140 21.61 6.60 24.02
N ALA A 141 21.32 5.46 23.38
CA ALA A 141 20.60 4.36 24.02
C ALA A 141 21.36 3.81 25.25
N TYR A 142 22.68 3.66 25.16
CA TYR A 142 23.52 3.25 26.30
C TYR A 142 23.58 4.31 27.40
N LEU A 143 23.74 5.60 27.05
CA LEU A 143 23.72 6.70 28.02
C LEU A 143 22.38 6.75 28.76
N ARG A 144 21.26 6.63 28.04
CA ARG A 144 19.92 6.56 28.62
C ARG A 144 19.76 5.37 29.55
N LYS A 145 20.30 4.20 29.18
CA LYS A 145 20.29 3.00 30.03
C LYS A 145 21.04 3.23 31.34
N GLU A 146 22.23 3.82 31.28
CA GLU A 146 23.03 4.12 32.48
C GLU A 146 22.34 5.16 33.38
N LYS A 147 21.83 6.25 32.79
CA LYS A 147 21.03 7.26 33.51
C LYS A 147 19.84 6.63 34.23
N ASN A 148 19.09 5.78 33.54
CA ASN A 148 17.95 5.06 34.12
C ASN A 148 18.38 4.16 35.28
N GLN A 149 19.51 3.46 35.18
CA GLN A 149 20.02 2.63 36.27
C GLN A 149 20.35 3.46 37.51
N ARG A 150 21.02 4.61 37.34
CA ARG A 150 21.33 5.53 38.45
C ARG A 150 20.04 6.09 39.07
N LEU A 151 19.06 6.48 38.26
CA LEU A 151 17.75 6.93 38.72
C LEU A 151 17.05 5.87 39.57
N VAL A 152 17.05 4.61 39.12
CA VAL A 152 16.48 3.48 39.88
C VAL A 152 17.20 3.30 41.21
N GLN A 153 18.53 3.36 41.24
CA GLN A 153 19.29 3.23 42.49
C GLN A 153 18.96 4.33 43.51
N VAL A 154 18.82 5.58 43.05
CA VAL A 154 18.44 6.69 43.94
C VAL A 154 16.98 6.57 44.36
N TYR A 155 16.10 6.19 43.44
CA TYR A 155 14.70 5.91 43.74
C TYR A 155 14.57 4.85 44.83
N GLU A 156 15.31 3.74 44.74
CA GLU A 156 15.24 2.68 45.73
C GLU A 156 15.68 3.10 47.14
N LYS A 157 16.62 4.03 47.23
CA LYS A 157 17.10 4.62 48.49
C LYS A 157 16.15 5.68 49.06
N LEU A 158 15.10 6.10 48.34
CA LEU A 158 14.13 7.06 48.85
C LEU A 158 13.35 6.47 50.04
N PRO A 159 13.11 7.25 51.11
CA PRO A 159 12.20 6.87 52.18
C PRO A 159 10.80 6.51 51.65
N PRO A 160 10.08 5.57 52.28
CA PRO A 160 8.77 5.10 51.81
C PRO A 160 7.77 6.22 51.50
N ARG A 161 7.69 7.25 52.36
CA ARG A 161 6.80 8.40 52.15
C ARG A 161 7.23 9.29 50.98
N GLN A 162 8.53 9.40 50.69
CA GLN A 162 9.02 10.10 49.49
C GLN A 162 8.67 9.33 48.21
N LYS A 163 8.81 7.99 48.24
CA LYS A 163 8.38 7.11 47.14
C LYS A 163 6.87 7.24 46.87
N ALA A 164 6.04 7.14 47.92
CA ALA A 164 4.59 7.23 47.82
C ALA A 164 4.13 8.58 47.24
N ALA A 165 4.66 9.68 47.77
CA ALA A 165 4.36 11.03 47.28
C ALA A 165 4.75 11.23 45.81
N PHE A 166 5.95 10.75 45.43
CA PHE A 166 6.45 10.83 44.06
C PHE A 166 5.62 9.99 43.10
N GLN A 167 5.30 8.73 43.44
CA GLN A 167 4.48 7.86 42.59
C GLN A 167 3.07 8.41 42.40
N TYR A 168 2.44 8.90 43.47
CA TYR A 168 1.10 9.47 43.40
C TYR A 168 1.05 10.69 42.47
N PHE A 169 2.04 11.57 42.57
CA PHE A 169 2.17 12.74 41.70
C PHE A 169 2.51 12.35 40.26
N TYR A 170 3.50 11.47 40.06
CA TYR A 170 3.97 11.07 38.73
C TYR A 170 2.89 10.30 37.94
N GLN A 171 2.10 9.47 38.62
CA GLN A 171 0.97 8.74 38.04
C GLN A 171 -0.29 9.60 37.88
N GLN A 172 -0.24 10.89 38.26
CA GLN A 172 -1.36 11.83 38.19
C GLN A 172 -2.64 11.33 38.89
N LYS A 173 -2.48 10.70 40.07
CA LYS A 173 -3.60 10.07 40.81
C LYS A 173 -4.50 11.01 41.59
N GLY A 174 -4.23 12.31 41.60
CA GLY A 174 -5.01 13.33 42.32
C GLY A 174 -4.11 14.37 43.00
N ASP A 175 -4.68 15.12 43.95
CA ASP A 175 -3.91 16.11 44.71
C ASP A 175 -3.16 15.45 45.88
N LEU A 176 -1.94 15.90 46.14
CA LEU A 176 -1.13 15.46 47.28
C LEU A 176 -1.82 15.71 48.62
N THR A 177 -2.77 16.64 48.67
CA THR A 177 -3.62 16.88 49.85
C THR A 177 -4.55 15.70 50.14
N GLU A 178 -5.03 14.99 49.12
CA GLU A 178 -5.88 13.80 49.26
C GLU A 178 -5.07 12.61 49.77
N LEU A 179 -3.88 12.40 49.22
CA LEU A 179 -2.95 11.39 49.72
C LEU A 179 -2.56 11.67 51.17
N ALA A 180 -2.34 12.94 51.52
CA ALA A 180 -2.02 13.33 52.89
C ALA A 180 -3.17 13.01 53.86
N ARG A 181 -4.43 13.26 53.47
CA ARG A 181 -5.62 12.88 54.25
C ARG A 181 -5.72 11.36 54.41
N ALA A 182 -5.49 10.59 53.35
CA ALA A 182 -5.53 9.13 53.38
C ALA A 182 -4.44 8.51 54.27
N GLU A 183 -3.24 9.09 54.31
CA GLU A 183 -2.14 8.67 55.20
C GLU A 183 -2.21 9.28 56.61
N GLY A 184 -3.21 10.12 56.92
CA GLY A 184 -3.35 10.78 58.22
C GLY A 184 -2.25 11.79 58.53
N VAL A 185 -1.68 12.45 57.52
CA VAL A 185 -0.58 13.43 57.65
C VAL A 185 -0.97 14.83 57.19
N ASN A 186 -0.26 15.84 57.70
CA ASN A 186 -0.46 17.22 57.26
C ASN A 186 -0.11 17.35 55.75
N PRO A 187 -1.00 17.98 54.94
CA PRO A 187 -0.76 18.21 53.51
C PRO A 187 0.62 18.83 53.19
N SER A 188 1.08 19.78 54.00
CA SER A 188 2.38 20.42 53.83
C SER A 188 3.55 19.43 53.92
N MET A 189 3.43 18.36 54.72
CA MET A 189 4.47 17.33 54.81
C MET A 189 4.53 16.48 53.55
N MET A 190 3.38 16.15 52.95
CA MET A 190 3.32 15.37 51.71
C MET A 190 3.88 16.16 50.53
N THR A 191 3.57 17.46 50.45
CA THR A 191 4.17 18.37 49.46
C THR A 191 5.68 18.47 49.62
N ARG A 192 6.20 18.59 50.85
CA ARG A 192 7.66 18.60 51.12
C ARG A 192 8.31 17.26 50.76
N ALA A 193 7.66 16.13 51.06
CA ALA A 193 8.16 14.80 50.70
C ALA A 193 8.28 14.64 49.19
N CYS A 194 7.26 15.06 48.43
CA CYS A 194 7.27 15.05 46.97
C CYS A 194 8.38 15.95 46.40
N ARG A 195 8.49 17.20 46.86
CA ARG A 195 9.57 18.12 46.44
C ARG A 195 10.96 17.57 46.75
N SER A 196 11.14 16.97 47.93
CA SER A 196 12.42 16.34 48.28
C SER A 196 12.75 15.14 47.40
N ALA A 197 11.76 14.32 47.02
CA ALA A 197 11.95 13.19 46.12
C ALA A 197 12.40 13.67 44.73
N PHE A 198 11.70 14.66 44.16
CA PHE A 198 12.07 15.26 42.89
C PHE A 198 13.47 15.86 42.89
N ARG A 199 13.86 16.58 43.95
CA ARG A 199 15.21 17.14 44.07
C ARG A 199 16.28 16.05 44.01
N LYS A 200 16.14 14.98 44.80
CA LYS A 200 17.09 13.87 44.84
C LYS A 200 17.18 13.11 43.51
N LEU A 201 16.05 12.92 42.83
CA LEU A 201 16.04 12.26 41.52
C LEU A 201 16.63 13.15 40.42
N ARG A 202 16.46 14.48 40.52
CA ARG A 202 16.98 15.44 39.54
C ARG A 202 18.49 15.62 39.61
N GLU A 203 19.11 15.37 40.76
CA GLU A 203 20.58 15.38 40.90
C GLU A 203 21.29 14.30 40.06
N VAL A 204 20.53 13.34 39.52
CA VAL A 204 21.03 12.19 38.74
C VAL A 204 20.81 12.35 37.22
N LEU A 205 19.98 13.31 36.81
CA LEU A 205 19.59 13.56 35.41
C LEU A 205 20.68 14.31 34.62
#